data_AF-A0A496QI63-F1
#
_entry.id   AF-A0A496QI63-F1
#
_cell.length_a   1.000
_cell.length_b   1.000
_cell.length_c   1.000
_cell.angle_alpha   90.00
_cell.angle_beta   90.00
_cell.angle_gamma   90.00
#
_symmetry.space_group_name_H-M   'P 1'
#
loop_
_entity.id
_entity.type
_entity.pdbx_description
1 polymer ?
#
loop_
_entity_poly.entity_id
_entity_poly.type
_entity_poly.pdbx_seq_one_letter_code
_entity_poly.pdbx_strand_id
1 'polypeptide(L)'
;MESFSILAHKNTGETTRIAFLNADWRDFESTPASKEKPDRSITIFDYHRILSKTGWKVTHRIECPLSSERLSGNQVQKMQDKRILGTVGRTLLIAKKT
;
A
#
# COMPACT_ATOMS: atom_id res chain seq x y z
N MET A 1 7.72 6.12 -7.78
CA MET A 1 8.05 6.10 -6.34
C MET A 1 9.56 6.03 -6.11
N GLU A 2 10.27 5.06 -6.71
CA GLU A 2 11.73 4.92 -6.51
C GLU A 2 12.53 6.21 -6.76
N SER A 3 12.33 6.88 -7.91
CA SER A 3 13.02 8.14 -8.22
C SER A 3 12.75 9.24 -7.20
N PHE A 4 11.52 9.32 -6.68
CA PHE A 4 11.17 10.25 -5.61
C PHE A 4 11.93 9.91 -4.33
N SER A 5 11.95 8.64 -3.92
CA SER A 5 12.62 8.24 -2.68
C SER A 5 14.13 8.49 -2.73
N ILE A 6 14.76 8.30 -3.90
CA ILE A 6 16.17 8.66 -4.15
C ILE A 6 16.37 10.16 -4.05
N LEU A 7 15.52 10.95 -4.71
CA LEU A 7 15.63 12.41 -4.67
C LEU A 7 15.43 12.96 -3.26
N ALA A 8 14.43 12.44 -2.54
CA ALA A 8 14.17 12.80 -1.15
C ALA A 8 15.35 12.42 -0.24
N HIS A 9 15.94 11.22 -0.41
CA HIS A 9 17.11 10.80 0.36
C HIS A 9 18.28 11.77 0.15
N LYS A 10 18.56 12.12 -1.10
CA LYS A 10 19.67 13.03 -1.45
C LYS A 10 19.52 14.45 -0.91
N ASN A 11 18.30 14.95 -0.79
CA ASN A 11 18.03 16.37 -0.48
C ASN A 11 17.48 16.61 0.94
N THR A 12 17.53 15.62 1.83
CA THR A 12 17.08 15.75 3.22
C THR A 12 18.20 15.46 4.22
N GLY A 13 18.06 15.97 5.45
CA GLY A 13 19.04 15.80 6.52
C GLY A 13 19.09 14.37 7.06
N GLU A 14 20.17 14.01 7.76
CA GLU A 14 20.40 12.64 8.27
C GLU A 14 19.35 12.18 9.29
N THR A 15 18.74 13.11 10.02
CA THR A 15 17.70 12.80 11.01
C THR A 15 16.28 12.82 10.41
N THR A 16 16.16 13.07 9.10
CA THR A 16 14.86 13.18 8.45
C THR A 16 14.09 11.86 8.48
N ARG A 17 12.78 11.99 8.73
CA ARG A 17 11.79 10.93 8.64
C ARG A 17 10.84 11.24 7.51
N ILE A 18 10.37 10.20 6.84
CA ILE A 18 9.33 10.29 5.83
C ILE A 18 8.17 9.38 6.20
N ALA A 19 6.95 9.86 5.96
CA ALA A 19 5.71 9.15 6.24
C ALA A 19 4.91 9.03 4.94
N PHE A 20 4.54 7.80 4.57
CA PHE A 20 3.77 7.50 3.36
C PHE A 20 2.51 6.73 3.70
N LEU A 21 1.35 7.35 3.49
CA LEU A 21 0.06 6.66 3.53
C LEU A 21 -0.26 6.12 2.14
N ASN A 22 -0.24 4.79 1.98
CA ASN A 22 -0.54 4.14 0.72
C ASN A 22 -1.75 3.22 0.84
N ALA A 23 -2.46 3.06 -0.26
CA ALA A 23 -3.41 1.97 -0.44
C ALA A 23 -2.72 0.85 -1.22
N ASP A 24 -3.00 -0.39 -0.86
CA ASP A 24 -2.62 -1.52 -1.71
C ASP A 24 -3.49 -1.48 -2.96
N TRP A 25 -2.87 -1.61 -4.12
CA TRP A 25 -3.56 -1.80 -5.39
C TRP A 25 -3.34 -3.23 -5.84
N ARG A 26 -4.38 -3.92 -6.26
CA ARG A 26 -4.23 -5.22 -6.93
C ARG A 26 -5.23 -5.25 -8.09
N ASP A 27 -4.96 -6.11 -9.07
CA ASP A 27 -5.80 -6.34 -10.24
C ASP A 27 -7.12 -7.10 -9.87
N PHE A 28 -7.77 -6.68 -8.77
CA PHE A 28 -8.85 -7.40 -8.09
C PHE A 28 -10.24 -6.78 -8.25
N GLU A 29 -10.36 -5.48 -8.60
CA GLU A 29 -11.65 -4.77 -8.51
C GLU A 29 -12.76 -5.35 -9.42
N SER A 30 -12.46 -6.35 -10.26
CA SER A 30 -13.45 -7.15 -11.00
C SER A 30 -13.07 -8.62 -11.23
N THR A 31 -12.07 -9.15 -10.50
CA THR A 31 -11.56 -10.52 -10.71
C THR A 31 -11.84 -11.41 -9.48
N PRO A 32 -12.35 -12.64 -9.66
CA PRO A 32 -12.48 -13.59 -8.56
C PRO A 32 -11.13 -13.86 -7.90
N ALA A 33 -11.09 -13.97 -6.57
CA ALA A 33 -9.85 -14.14 -5.79
C ALA A 33 -8.96 -15.28 -6.30
N SER A 34 -9.56 -16.40 -6.72
CA SER A 34 -8.83 -17.57 -7.25
C SER A 34 -8.17 -17.34 -8.61
N LYS A 35 -8.48 -16.24 -9.30
CA LYS A 35 -7.95 -15.85 -10.61
C LYS A 35 -7.03 -14.62 -10.51
N GLU A 36 -6.82 -14.09 -9.30
CA GLU A 36 -5.91 -12.98 -9.08
C GLU A 36 -4.48 -13.36 -9.49
N LYS A 37 -3.78 -12.42 -10.09
CA LYS A 37 -2.37 -12.53 -10.48
C LYS A 37 -1.54 -11.73 -9.47
N PRO A 38 -0.83 -12.36 -8.52
CA PRO A 38 -0.08 -11.64 -7.48
C PRO A 38 1.01 -10.71 -8.05
N ASP A 39 1.56 -11.05 -9.22
CA ASP A 39 2.52 -10.25 -9.98
C ASP A 39 1.94 -8.95 -10.56
N ARG A 40 0.61 -8.81 -10.56
CA ARG A 40 -0.11 -7.60 -10.97
C ARG A 40 -0.71 -6.88 -9.77
N SER A 41 0.14 -6.62 -8.77
CA SER A 41 -0.25 -5.87 -7.59
C SER A 41 0.86 -4.90 -7.16
N ILE A 42 0.45 -3.85 -6.47
CA ILE A 42 1.32 -2.94 -5.74
C ILE A 42 0.86 -3.02 -4.28
N THR A 43 1.67 -3.66 -3.46
CA THR A 43 1.34 -3.92 -2.05
C THR A 43 2.24 -3.12 -1.12
N ILE A 44 1.91 -3.16 0.16
CA ILE A 44 2.76 -2.66 1.22
C ILE A 44 4.21 -3.18 1.14
N PHE A 45 4.41 -4.41 0.66
CA PHE A 45 5.73 -5.00 0.51
C PHE A 45 6.54 -4.32 -0.60
N ASP A 46 5.88 -3.88 -1.68
CA ASP A 46 6.52 -3.14 -2.76
C ASP A 46 6.99 -1.77 -2.29
N TYR A 47 6.13 -1.04 -1.54
CA TYR A 47 6.52 0.23 -0.94
C TYR A 47 7.67 0.07 0.05
N HIS A 48 7.62 -0.95 0.92
CA HIS A 48 8.69 -1.26 1.86
C HIS A 48 10.01 -1.56 1.15
N ARG A 49 9.97 -2.38 0.09
CA ARG A 49 11.13 -2.75 -0.73
C ARG A 49 11.74 -1.53 -1.41
N ILE A 50 10.92 -0.66 -2.00
CA ILE A 50 11.40 0.57 -2.65
C ILE A 50 12.09 1.49 -1.64
N LEU A 51 11.48 1.72 -0.46
CA LEU A 51 12.10 2.53 0.59
C LEU A 51 13.45 1.96 1.03
N SER A 52 13.49 0.65 1.31
CA SER A 52 14.73 -0.04 1.71
C SER A 52 15.83 0.06 0.65
N LYS A 53 15.49 -0.16 -0.62
CA LYS A 53 16.42 -0.07 -1.76
C LYS A 53 16.98 1.35 -1.95
N THR A 54 16.21 2.37 -1.56
CA THR A 54 16.56 3.78 -1.79
C THR A 54 17.20 4.46 -0.56
N GLY A 55 17.71 3.67 0.38
CA GLY A 55 18.44 4.17 1.54
C GLY A 55 17.56 4.63 2.70
N TRP A 56 16.29 4.21 2.74
CA TRP A 56 15.39 4.47 3.85
C TRP A 56 15.16 3.22 4.69
N LYS A 57 15.38 3.32 5.99
CA LYS A 57 15.03 2.26 6.94
C LYS A 57 13.60 2.45 7.43
N VAL A 58 12.70 1.55 7.04
CA VAL A 58 11.33 1.52 7.58
C VAL A 58 11.40 1.20 9.08
N THR A 59 10.66 1.97 9.88
CA THR A 59 10.65 1.89 11.35
C THR A 59 9.28 1.56 11.92
N HIS A 60 8.22 2.02 11.26
CA HIS A 60 6.85 1.77 11.69
C HIS A 60 5.99 1.41 10.50
N ARG A 61 5.06 0.50 10.75
CA ARG A 61 3.95 0.16 9.87
C ARG A 61 2.68 0.30 10.71
N ILE A 62 1.78 1.18 10.28
CA ILE A 62 0.51 1.43 10.97
C ILE A 62 -0.62 1.14 9.99
N GLU A 63 -1.52 0.26 10.38
CA GLU A 63 -2.71 -0.03 9.59
C GLU A 63 -3.71 1.11 9.78
N CYS A 64 -4.20 1.65 8.65
CA CYS A 64 -5.09 2.79 8.60
C CYS A 64 -6.36 2.39 7.84
N PRO A 65 -7.21 1.51 8.42
CA PRO A 65 -8.41 1.05 7.77
C PRO A 65 -9.31 2.22 7.36
N LEU A 66 -9.97 2.08 6.21
CA LEU A 66 -11.01 3.02 5.80
C LEU A 66 -12.29 2.78 6.61
N SER A 67 -13.15 3.80 6.73
CA SER A 67 -14.50 3.61 7.29
C SER A 67 -15.21 2.53 6.47
N SER A 68 -15.85 1.58 7.17
CA SER A 68 -16.69 0.54 6.57
C SER A 68 -17.89 1.10 5.79
N GLU A 69 -18.23 2.37 6.02
CA GLU A 69 -19.31 3.09 5.33
C GLU A 69 -19.00 3.37 3.85
N ARG A 70 -17.77 3.12 3.39
CA ARG A 70 -17.38 3.33 1.98
C ARG A 70 -17.92 2.27 1.01
N LEU A 71 -18.44 1.16 1.52
CA LEU A 71 -19.03 0.10 0.71
C LEU A 71 -20.52 -0.01 1.04
N SER A 72 -21.38 0.16 0.04
CA SER A 72 -22.80 -0.12 0.19
C SER A 72 -23.06 -1.62 0.32
N GLY A 73 -24.15 -2.01 1.00
CA GLY A 73 -24.53 -3.42 1.12
C GLY A 73 -24.66 -4.13 -0.23
N ASN A 74 -25.14 -3.42 -1.26
CA ASN A 74 -25.22 -3.95 -2.63
C ASN A 74 -23.84 -4.23 -3.26
N GLN A 75 -22.82 -3.41 -2.95
CA GLN A 75 -21.45 -3.67 -3.41
C GLN A 75 -20.86 -4.87 -2.68
N VAL A 76 -21.07 -4.98 -1.37
CA VAL A 76 -20.60 -6.11 -0.56
C VAL A 76 -21.25 -7.42 -1.05
N GLN A 77 -22.57 -7.43 -1.28
CA GLN A 77 -23.27 -8.61 -1.81
C GLN A 77 -22.70 -9.04 -3.16
N LYS A 78 -22.50 -8.11 -4.10
CA LYS A 78 -21.89 -8.40 -5.40
C LYS A 78 -20.47 -8.94 -5.28
N MET A 79 -19.69 -8.45 -4.32
CA MET A 79 -18.34 -8.97 -4.04
C MET A 79 -18.40 -10.42 -3.54
N GLN A 80 -19.32 -10.72 -2.62
CA GLN A 80 -19.53 -12.08 -2.11
C GLN A 80 -19.97 -13.04 -3.23
N ASP A 81 -20.99 -12.66 -4.01
CA ASP A 81 -21.52 -13.48 -5.10
C ASP A 81 -20.44 -13.79 -6.16
N LYS A 82 -19.62 -12.79 -6.50
CA LYS A 82 -18.55 -12.93 -7.48
C LYS A 82 -17.23 -13.45 -6.89
N ARG A 83 -17.18 -13.71 -5.59
CA ARG A 83 -15.97 -14.10 -4.84
C ARG A 83 -14.79 -13.14 -5.09
N ILE A 84 -15.10 -11.84 -5.13
CA ILE A 84 -14.12 -10.75 -5.28
C ILE A 84 -13.68 -10.33 -3.87
N LEU A 85 -12.37 -10.15 -3.67
CA LEU A 85 -11.84 -9.59 -2.42
C LEU A 85 -12.08 -8.08 -2.38
N GLY A 86 -12.80 -7.59 -1.38
CA GLY A 86 -12.97 -6.16 -1.13
C GLY A 86 -11.94 -5.65 -0.13
N THR A 87 -10.69 -5.42 -0.54
CA THR A 87 -9.69 -4.83 0.36
C THR A 87 -9.79 -3.30 0.37
N VAL A 88 -10.24 -2.73 1.48
CA VAL A 88 -10.32 -1.28 1.72
C VAL A 88 -9.35 -0.86 2.84
N GLY A 89 -8.08 -1.24 2.68
CA GLY A 89 -7.02 -0.95 3.64
C GLY A 89 -6.06 0.12 3.12
N ARG A 90 -5.62 1.01 4.01
CA ARG A 90 -4.42 1.81 3.79
C ARG A 90 -3.40 1.47 4.86
N THR A 91 -2.13 1.68 4.54
CA THR A 91 -1.05 1.51 5.50
C THR A 91 -0.17 2.74 5.48
N LEU A 92 0.13 3.27 6.67
CA LEU A 92 1.12 4.30 6.87
C LEU A 92 2.47 3.65 7.14
N LEU A 93 3.44 3.87 6.25
CA LEU A 93 4.84 3.54 6.47
C LEU A 93 5.60 4.76 6.96
N ILE A 94 6.36 4.61 8.05
CA ILE A 94 7.29 5.63 8.51
C ILE A 94 8.71 5.09 8.37
N ALA A 95 9.56 5.82 7.66
CA ALA A 95 10.95 5.47 7.44
C ALA A 95 11.89 6.60 7.87
N LYS A 96 13.10 6.23 8.28
CA LYS A 96 14.19 7.15 8.58
C LYS A 96 15.29 7.03 7.55
N LYS A 97 16.00 8.12 7.29
CA LYS A 97 17.19 8.08 6.45
C LYS A 97 18.25 7.17 7.09
N THR A 98 18.93 6.39 6.24
CA THR A 98 20.11 5.59 6.58
C THR A 98 21.31 6.10 5.81
#